data_AF-A0A7J4RC57-F1
#
_entry.id   AF-A0A7J4RC57-F1
#
_cell.length_a   1.000
_cell.length_b   1.000
_cell.length_c   1.000
_cell.angle_alpha   90.00
_cell.angle_beta   90.00
_cell.angle_gamma   90.00
#
_symmetry.space_group_name_H-M   'P 1'
#
loop_
_entity.id
_entity.type
_entity.pdbx_description
1 polymer ?
#
loop_
_entity_poly.entity_id
_entity_poly.type
_entity_poly.pdbx_seq_one_letter_code
_entity_poly.pdbx_strand_id
1 'polypeptide(L)'
;MMHQFGAYDLYPVHDSGYSGSWKGIGVWDIMASGNWNGGGDTPSLPTGPTMAAIGHGATREISLEWPSNSPSPCIGPVLALEDRTNGGDRIRIQVSIDEFIWIEKRVQQGYDASLPGEGVLVLFEDFAAGDSSHNAMNIDQRRPYLKTIEADGNQEQLRGVNDGVASDLFQPGDEFGERGILIRDHDGILVPWYVRVVEEDGQWNLEFHSTNCSPSTRINFNDFGTTLLQEGSLVFEQTSSGSTEPCSGTLDGSDGRQVFFTNDSAIGSKHYGTFSEAGMIDSTATFTGTIQCGDDVFDVQTSITTLGSIPLPISMRLEDTIPVVESSTLSIPYRGEGIGSAEYTIEIEGPLSRIATAEPTVEIEKGNGTIVLNIDPQGLLQDNMYVMGTVHLQSFNGESWTIDVELKAIEDERIPLIGDQSFVLTLFFLIFSVWFATSLFARTSTQKEPEQREHHEAEEFLPGDHL
;
A
#
# COMPACT_ATOMS: atom_id res chain seq x y z
N MET A 1 -10.44 4.60 -20.91
CA MET A 1 -11.91 4.74 -20.77
C MET A 1 -12.43 3.88 -19.61
N MET A 2 -12.01 2.62 -19.45
CA MET A 2 -12.51 1.75 -18.39
C MET A 2 -12.27 2.27 -16.96
N HIS A 3 -11.19 3.00 -16.69
CA HIS A 3 -11.03 3.72 -15.40
C HIS A 3 -12.20 4.65 -15.06
N GLN A 4 -12.83 5.28 -16.07
CA GLN A 4 -14.00 6.15 -15.83
C GLN A 4 -15.22 5.38 -15.33
N PHE A 5 -15.21 4.05 -15.48
CA PHE A 5 -16.24 3.15 -14.99
C PHE A 5 -15.83 2.42 -13.70
N GLY A 6 -14.63 2.69 -13.15
CA GLY A 6 -14.15 2.11 -11.89
C GLY A 6 -13.18 0.93 -12.05
N ALA A 7 -12.67 0.66 -13.26
CA ALA A 7 -11.63 -0.36 -13.43
C ALA A 7 -10.28 0.12 -12.88
N TYR A 8 -9.55 -0.78 -12.22
CA TYR A 8 -8.24 -0.50 -11.67
C TYR A 8 -7.11 -0.71 -12.68
N ASP A 9 -5.97 -0.05 -12.50
CA ASP A 9 -4.72 -0.46 -13.14
C ASP A 9 -4.25 -1.79 -12.53
N LEU A 10 -4.00 -2.77 -13.39
CA LEU A 10 -3.62 -4.13 -12.99
C LEU A 10 -2.13 -4.43 -13.25
N TYR A 11 -1.35 -3.44 -13.67
CA TYR A 11 0.12 -3.45 -13.69
C TYR A 11 0.64 -2.60 -12.51
N PRO A 12 1.88 -2.81 -12.05
CA PRO A 12 2.45 -1.98 -10.99
C PRO A 12 2.60 -0.52 -11.46
N VAL A 13 1.83 0.37 -10.86
CA VAL A 13 1.83 1.82 -11.10
C VAL A 13 2.51 2.53 -9.92
N HIS A 14 3.24 3.60 -10.20
CA HIS A 14 3.59 4.67 -9.24
C HIS A 14 4.61 4.43 -8.11
N ASP A 15 5.32 3.32 -8.05
CA ASP A 15 6.34 3.16 -7.00
C ASP A 15 7.75 3.55 -7.51
N SER A 16 8.34 4.60 -6.93
CA SER A 16 9.74 5.00 -7.17
C SER A 16 10.77 4.03 -6.58
N GLY A 17 10.34 3.14 -5.67
CA GLY A 17 11.10 2.03 -5.08
C GLY A 17 10.88 0.67 -5.74
N TYR A 18 9.80 0.47 -6.51
CA TYR A 18 9.56 -0.80 -7.22
C TYR A 18 10.45 -0.93 -8.47
N SER A 19 11.50 -1.75 -8.35
CA SER A 19 12.41 -2.10 -9.44
C SER A 19 12.06 -3.44 -10.13
N GLY A 20 10.92 -4.04 -9.78
CA GLY A 20 10.54 -5.36 -10.28
C GLY A 20 10.11 -5.36 -11.75
N SER A 21 10.34 -6.49 -12.43
CA SER A 21 9.96 -6.68 -13.82
C SER A 21 8.51 -7.13 -14.02
N TRP A 22 7.78 -7.46 -12.94
CA TRP A 22 6.38 -7.91 -13.02
C TRP A 22 5.50 -6.87 -13.70
N LYS A 23 4.58 -7.33 -14.54
CA LYS A 23 3.62 -6.52 -15.29
C LYS A 23 2.17 -6.82 -14.91
N GLY A 24 1.96 -7.31 -13.69
CA GLY A 24 0.64 -7.71 -13.24
C GLY A 24 0.17 -8.99 -13.94
N ILE A 25 -1.08 -9.00 -14.38
CA ILE A 25 -1.65 -10.12 -15.15
C ILE A 25 -1.36 -10.05 -16.66
N GLY A 26 -0.54 -9.09 -17.10
CA GLY A 26 0.06 -9.06 -18.43
C GLY A 26 -0.96 -9.01 -19.58
N VAL A 27 -0.79 -9.88 -20.57
CA VAL A 27 -1.58 -9.87 -21.83
C VAL A 27 -3.04 -10.25 -21.64
N TRP A 28 -3.42 -10.79 -20.48
CA TRP A 28 -4.74 -11.37 -20.24
C TRP A 28 -5.86 -10.34 -20.01
N ASP A 29 -5.52 -9.09 -19.66
CA ASP A 29 -6.48 -8.02 -19.39
C ASP A 29 -6.07 -6.67 -20.01
N ILE A 30 -7.05 -5.95 -20.53
CA ILE A 30 -6.90 -4.60 -21.10
C ILE A 30 -6.43 -3.56 -20.08
N MET A 31 -6.61 -3.79 -18.79
CA MET A 31 -6.13 -2.94 -17.70
C MET A 31 -4.71 -3.27 -17.25
N ALA A 32 -4.06 -4.23 -17.92
CA ALA A 32 -2.65 -4.57 -17.82
C ALA A 32 -1.99 -4.42 -19.21
N SER A 33 -0.97 -5.22 -19.55
CA SER A 33 -0.31 -5.19 -20.87
C SER A 33 -1.24 -5.57 -22.03
N GLY A 34 -2.40 -6.16 -21.76
CA GLY A 34 -3.35 -6.61 -22.77
C GLY A 34 -3.93 -5.51 -23.66
N ASN A 35 -3.85 -4.24 -23.25
CA ASN A 35 -4.18 -3.10 -24.12
C ASN A 35 -3.25 -2.94 -25.33
N TRP A 36 -2.03 -3.48 -25.28
CA TRP A 36 -1.04 -3.41 -26.35
C TRP A 36 -1.02 -4.66 -27.24
N ASN A 37 -1.88 -5.64 -26.98
CA ASN A 37 -2.00 -6.83 -27.81
C ASN A 37 -2.30 -6.44 -29.27
N GLY A 38 -1.61 -7.08 -30.21
CA GLY A 38 -1.71 -6.74 -31.64
C GLY A 38 -1.27 -5.31 -31.97
N GLY A 39 -0.44 -4.67 -31.15
CA GLY A 39 -0.07 -3.26 -31.30
C GLY A 39 -1.19 -2.29 -30.89
N GLY A 40 -2.19 -2.77 -30.16
CA GLY A 40 -3.38 -2.01 -29.77
C GLY A 40 -4.59 -2.19 -30.70
N ASP A 41 -4.43 -2.93 -31.81
CA ASP A 41 -5.52 -3.20 -32.76
C ASP A 41 -6.49 -4.28 -32.24
N THR A 42 -5.99 -5.22 -31.45
CA THR A 42 -6.77 -6.32 -30.85
C THR A 42 -6.41 -6.45 -29.37
N PRO A 43 -6.83 -5.48 -28.53
CA PRO A 43 -6.59 -5.54 -27.09
C PRO A 43 -7.38 -6.70 -26.49
N SER A 44 -6.86 -7.33 -25.44
CA SER A 44 -7.58 -8.42 -24.77
C SER A 44 -8.92 -7.95 -24.19
N LEU A 45 -9.87 -8.88 -24.07
CA LEU A 45 -11.08 -8.63 -23.30
C LEU A 45 -10.75 -8.37 -21.82
N PRO A 46 -11.49 -7.48 -21.14
CA PRO A 46 -11.39 -7.35 -19.69
C PRO A 46 -11.80 -8.65 -19.00
N THR A 47 -11.01 -9.04 -18.01
CA THR A 47 -11.21 -10.25 -17.20
C THR A 47 -12.40 -10.09 -16.25
N GLY A 48 -12.77 -11.18 -15.59
CA GLY A 48 -13.83 -11.18 -14.60
C GLY A 48 -13.73 -10.12 -13.50
N PRO A 49 -12.61 -10.01 -12.78
CA PRO A 49 -12.36 -8.96 -11.78
C PRO A 49 -12.60 -7.55 -12.33
N THR A 50 -11.98 -7.21 -13.47
CA THR A 50 -12.15 -5.89 -14.12
C THR A 50 -13.61 -5.60 -14.43
N MET A 51 -14.32 -6.59 -14.96
CA MET A 51 -15.74 -6.43 -15.29
C MET A 51 -16.64 -6.33 -14.05
N ALA A 52 -16.28 -7.01 -12.97
CA ALA A 52 -16.98 -6.92 -11.70
C ALA A 52 -16.78 -5.55 -11.04
N ALA A 53 -15.57 -5.01 -11.08
CA ALA A 53 -15.23 -3.68 -10.58
C ALA A 53 -16.08 -2.57 -11.23
N ILE A 54 -16.36 -2.69 -12.53
CA ILE A 54 -17.23 -1.74 -13.26
C ILE A 54 -18.74 -2.06 -13.16
N GLY A 55 -19.13 -3.04 -12.34
CA GLY A 55 -20.53 -3.38 -12.06
C GLY A 55 -21.23 -4.21 -13.15
N HIS A 56 -20.51 -4.97 -13.97
CA HIS A 56 -21.11 -5.79 -15.04
C HIS A 56 -21.54 -7.19 -14.58
N GLY A 57 -22.83 -7.52 -14.69
CA GLY A 57 -23.47 -8.68 -14.06
C GLY A 57 -23.50 -10.03 -14.81
N ALA A 58 -22.50 -10.37 -15.64
CA ALA A 58 -22.36 -11.72 -16.25
C ALA A 58 -21.41 -12.62 -15.43
N THR A 59 -21.57 -12.59 -14.11
CA THR A 59 -20.73 -13.34 -13.15
C THR A 59 -21.58 -14.41 -12.51
N ARG A 60 -21.09 -15.65 -12.56
CA ARG A 60 -21.73 -16.80 -11.94
C ARG A 60 -20.97 -17.18 -10.67
N GLU A 61 -21.57 -16.85 -9.54
CA GLU A 61 -21.07 -17.20 -8.21
C GLU A 61 -21.30 -18.69 -7.94
N ILE A 62 -20.27 -19.39 -7.48
CA ILE A 62 -20.30 -20.80 -7.10
C ILE A 62 -19.88 -20.94 -5.63
N SER A 63 -20.76 -21.53 -4.83
CA SER A 63 -20.44 -21.93 -3.45
C SER A 63 -20.04 -23.40 -3.45
N LEU A 64 -18.84 -23.68 -2.96
CA LEU A 64 -18.27 -25.02 -2.80
C LEU A 64 -18.33 -25.43 -1.33
N GLU A 65 -19.55 -25.42 -0.80
CA GLU A 65 -19.86 -25.88 0.55
C GLU A 65 -20.70 -27.16 0.49
N TRP A 66 -20.13 -28.26 0.96
CA TRP A 66 -20.80 -29.55 1.08
C TRP A 66 -21.34 -29.75 2.49
N PRO A 67 -22.56 -30.28 2.65
CA PRO A 67 -23.09 -30.65 3.95
C PRO A 67 -22.18 -31.64 4.70
N SER A 68 -22.11 -31.54 6.02
CA SER A 68 -21.23 -32.35 6.89
C SER A 68 -21.41 -33.87 6.80
N ASN A 69 -22.56 -34.35 6.30
CA ASN A 69 -22.84 -35.78 6.11
C ASN A 69 -22.69 -36.24 4.65
N SER A 70 -22.05 -35.44 3.80
CA SER A 70 -21.87 -35.79 2.39
C SER A 70 -20.91 -36.99 2.28
N PRO A 71 -21.22 -38.00 1.45
CA PRO A 71 -20.32 -39.11 1.23
C PRO A 71 -19.08 -38.62 0.45
N SER A 72 -17.89 -38.89 0.99
CA SER A 72 -16.63 -38.65 0.29
C SER A 72 -16.40 -39.71 -0.81
N PRO A 73 -15.89 -39.34 -2.00
CA PRO A 73 -15.56 -37.98 -2.43
C PRO A 73 -16.82 -37.16 -2.76
N CYS A 74 -16.80 -35.89 -2.37
CA CYS A 74 -17.84 -34.93 -2.64
C CYS A 74 -17.84 -34.50 -4.12
N ILE A 75 -19.01 -34.59 -4.75
CA ILE A 75 -19.21 -34.19 -6.15
C ILE A 75 -20.02 -32.90 -6.16
N GLY A 76 -19.47 -31.88 -6.83
CA GLY A 76 -20.09 -30.58 -7.05
C GLY A 76 -20.83 -30.49 -8.39
N PRO A 77 -21.23 -29.27 -8.80
CA PRO A 77 -21.89 -29.07 -10.07
C PRO A 77 -20.96 -29.37 -11.27
N VAL A 78 -21.56 -29.59 -12.44
CA VAL A 78 -20.84 -29.58 -13.73
C VAL A 78 -21.32 -28.38 -14.51
N LEU A 79 -20.39 -27.52 -14.92
CA LEU A 79 -20.70 -26.23 -15.55
C LEU A 79 -20.18 -26.20 -16.98
N ALA A 80 -21.07 -26.01 -17.94
CA ALA A 80 -20.68 -25.69 -19.31
C ALA A 80 -19.98 -24.33 -19.35
N LEU A 81 -18.83 -24.29 -20.01
CA LEU A 81 -17.98 -23.11 -20.14
C LEU A 81 -17.96 -22.63 -21.60
N GLU A 82 -18.67 -21.55 -21.85
CA GLU A 82 -18.66 -20.86 -23.15
C GLU A 82 -17.55 -19.81 -23.21
N ASP A 83 -17.06 -19.53 -24.41
CA ASP A 83 -15.98 -18.57 -24.61
C ASP A 83 -16.42 -17.12 -24.36
N ARG A 84 -15.51 -16.31 -23.82
CA ARG A 84 -15.78 -14.90 -23.49
C ARG A 84 -16.11 -14.06 -24.73
N THR A 85 -15.58 -14.40 -25.90
CA THR A 85 -15.85 -13.69 -27.16
C THR A 85 -17.32 -13.80 -27.57
N ASN A 86 -17.97 -14.94 -27.31
CA ASN A 86 -19.39 -15.17 -27.56
C ASN A 86 -20.31 -14.83 -26.38
N GLY A 87 -19.77 -14.18 -25.34
CA GLY A 87 -20.55 -13.73 -24.18
C GLY A 87 -20.66 -14.75 -23.04
N GLY A 88 -19.78 -15.76 -23.01
CA GLY A 88 -19.73 -16.75 -21.93
C GLY A 88 -19.55 -16.15 -20.54
N ASP A 89 -20.05 -16.88 -19.54
CA ASP A 89 -20.01 -16.49 -18.13
C ASP A 89 -18.58 -16.42 -17.59
N ARG A 90 -18.41 -15.61 -16.53
CA ARG A 90 -17.22 -15.61 -15.68
C ARG A 90 -17.60 -16.27 -14.38
N ILE A 91 -16.93 -17.36 -14.05
CA ILE A 91 -17.23 -18.12 -12.82
C ILE A 91 -16.39 -17.53 -11.70
N ARG A 92 -17.01 -17.31 -10.54
CA ARG A 92 -16.34 -16.81 -9.34
C ARG A 92 -16.58 -17.74 -8.17
N ILE A 93 -15.53 -18.08 -7.45
CA ILE A 93 -15.55 -18.94 -6.27
C ILE A 93 -14.91 -18.17 -5.15
N GLN A 94 -15.61 -18.04 -4.02
CA GLN A 94 -15.04 -17.45 -2.83
C GLN A 94 -14.12 -18.47 -2.11
N VAL A 95 -12.89 -18.05 -1.81
CA VAL A 95 -11.89 -18.87 -1.09
C VAL A 95 -11.86 -18.49 0.38
N SER A 96 -11.78 -17.19 0.66
CA SER A 96 -11.85 -16.60 2.01
C SER A 96 -12.76 -15.37 2.00
N ILE A 97 -12.76 -14.59 3.08
CA ILE A 97 -13.58 -13.37 3.16
C ILE A 97 -13.26 -12.36 2.05
N ASP A 98 -11.98 -12.23 1.70
CA ASP A 98 -11.47 -11.21 0.76
C ASP A 98 -10.83 -11.82 -0.50
N GLU A 99 -10.93 -13.14 -0.69
CA GLU A 99 -10.24 -13.84 -1.77
C GLU A 99 -11.19 -14.62 -2.69
N PHE A 100 -10.92 -14.54 -3.99
CA PHE A 100 -11.76 -15.12 -5.03
C PHE A 100 -10.95 -15.77 -6.15
N ILE A 101 -11.39 -16.94 -6.58
CA ILE A 101 -10.94 -17.54 -7.84
C ILE A 101 -11.90 -17.16 -8.95
N TRP A 102 -11.35 -16.71 -10.06
CA TRP A 102 -12.06 -16.42 -11.28
C TRP A 102 -11.68 -17.40 -12.38
N ILE A 103 -12.67 -17.91 -13.11
CA ILE A 103 -12.47 -18.87 -14.19
C ILE A 103 -13.23 -18.39 -15.43
N GLU A 104 -12.54 -18.30 -16.55
CA GLU A 104 -13.12 -17.91 -17.84
C GLU A 104 -12.44 -18.60 -19.03
N LYS A 105 -13.20 -18.92 -20.09
CA LYS A 105 -12.65 -19.49 -21.33
C LYS A 105 -12.29 -18.41 -22.32
N ARG A 106 -11.03 -18.37 -22.74
CA ARG A 106 -10.48 -17.41 -23.71
C ARG A 106 -10.14 -18.13 -25.01
N VAL A 107 -10.40 -17.48 -26.14
CA VAL A 107 -10.15 -18.01 -27.49
C VAL A 107 -9.52 -16.93 -28.36
N GLN A 108 -8.66 -17.30 -29.31
CA GLN A 108 -7.95 -16.36 -30.19
C GLN A 108 -8.87 -15.79 -31.29
N GLN A 109 -9.93 -15.07 -30.88
CA GLN A 109 -10.94 -14.50 -31.77
C GLN A 109 -11.36 -13.10 -31.31
N GLY A 110 -11.65 -12.22 -32.27
CA GLY A 110 -12.15 -10.88 -31.98
C GLY A 110 -11.10 -10.03 -31.26
N TYR A 111 -11.46 -9.45 -30.12
CA TYR A 111 -10.55 -8.68 -29.27
C TYR A 111 -9.39 -9.55 -28.74
N ASP A 112 -9.65 -10.82 -28.45
CA ASP A 112 -8.63 -11.77 -27.97
C ASP A 112 -7.78 -12.40 -29.09
N ALA A 113 -7.89 -11.95 -30.35
CA ALA A 113 -7.20 -12.56 -31.49
C ALA A 113 -5.66 -12.58 -31.38
N SER A 114 -5.08 -11.71 -30.55
CA SER A 114 -3.63 -11.63 -30.31
C SER A 114 -3.18 -12.25 -28.97
N LEU A 115 -4.06 -12.95 -28.23
CA LEU A 115 -3.63 -13.73 -27.08
C LEU A 115 -2.64 -14.83 -27.51
N PRO A 116 -1.74 -15.30 -26.62
CA PRO A 116 -0.73 -16.30 -26.97
C PRO A 116 -1.32 -17.70 -27.21
N GLY A 117 -2.52 -17.99 -26.71
CA GLY A 117 -3.22 -19.26 -26.89
C GLY A 117 -4.70 -19.19 -26.52
N GLU A 118 -5.37 -20.34 -26.57
CA GLU A 118 -6.76 -20.53 -26.16
C GLU A 118 -6.86 -21.57 -25.04
N GLY A 119 -7.85 -21.42 -24.15
CA GLY A 119 -8.03 -22.30 -23.00
C GLY A 119 -8.77 -21.63 -21.86
N VAL A 120 -8.66 -22.21 -20.66
CA VAL A 120 -9.28 -21.69 -19.44
C VAL A 120 -8.26 -20.85 -18.68
N LEU A 121 -8.56 -19.57 -18.53
CA LEU A 121 -7.80 -18.65 -17.68
C LEU A 121 -8.34 -18.73 -16.26
N VAL A 122 -7.43 -18.92 -15.29
CA VAL A 122 -7.74 -18.93 -13.86
C VAL A 122 -6.99 -17.79 -13.20
N LEU A 123 -7.71 -16.94 -12.45
CA LEU A 123 -7.14 -15.81 -11.73
C LEU A 123 -7.44 -15.94 -10.24
N PHE A 124 -6.53 -15.40 -9.42
CA PHE A 124 -6.68 -15.27 -7.98
C PHE A 124 -6.74 -13.79 -7.63
N GLU A 125 -7.85 -13.35 -7.07
CA GLU A 125 -8.12 -11.99 -6.60
C GLU A 125 -8.08 -11.97 -5.07
N ASP A 126 -7.40 -10.99 -4.47
CA ASP A 126 -7.23 -10.80 -3.04
C ASP A 126 -7.38 -9.31 -2.66
N PHE A 127 -8.48 -8.96 -1.97
CA PHE A 127 -8.77 -7.60 -1.54
C PHE A 127 -7.97 -7.13 -0.31
N ALA A 128 -7.23 -8.02 0.36
CA ALA A 128 -6.28 -7.63 1.40
C ALA A 128 -5.01 -6.98 0.83
N ALA A 129 -4.81 -7.07 -0.49
CA ALA A 129 -3.71 -6.46 -1.22
C ALA A 129 -4.12 -5.22 -2.03
N GLY A 130 -3.13 -4.33 -2.22
CA GLY A 130 -3.26 -3.14 -3.06
C GLY A 130 -3.95 -1.95 -2.38
N ASP A 131 -3.95 -0.81 -3.08
CA ASP A 131 -4.62 0.40 -2.64
C ASP A 131 -5.59 0.92 -3.71
N SER A 132 -6.88 0.62 -3.51
CA SER A 132 -7.96 1.06 -4.40
C SER A 132 -8.17 2.57 -4.42
N SER A 133 -7.78 3.30 -3.36
CA SER A 133 -7.96 4.75 -3.27
C SER A 133 -7.00 5.51 -4.17
N HIS A 134 -5.81 4.95 -4.39
CA HIS A 134 -4.78 5.48 -5.29
C HIS A 134 -4.67 4.71 -6.61
N ASN A 135 -5.57 3.76 -6.86
CA ASN A 135 -5.54 2.92 -8.06
C ASN A 135 -4.20 2.18 -8.23
N ALA A 136 -3.66 1.69 -7.11
CA ALA A 136 -2.36 1.06 -6.98
C ALA A 136 -2.56 -0.39 -6.50
N MET A 137 -3.26 -1.21 -7.31
CA MET A 137 -3.70 -2.53 -6.88
C MET A 137 -2.59 -3.58 -6.92
N ASN A 138 -1.89 -3.70 -8.05
CA ASN A 138 -0.83 -4.70 -8.27
C ASN A 138 0.58 -4.12 -8.10
N ILE A 139 0.82 -3.40 -7.00
CA ILE A 139 2.12 -2.75 -6.74
C ILE A 139 3.18 -3.67 -6.13
N ASP A 140 2.79 -4.68 -5.36
CA ASP A 140 3.72 -5.63 -4.74
C ASP A 140 3.49 -7.04 -5.29
N GLN A 141 4.48 -7.57 -6.02
CA GLN A 141 4.45 -8.94 -6.55
C GLN A 141 4.40 -10.03 -5.45
N ARG A 142 4.79 -9.70 -4.21
CA ARG A 142 4.71 -10.61 -3.06
C ARG A 142 3.30 -10.68 -2.49
N ARG A 143 2.49 -9.64 -2.72
CA ARG A 143 1.12 -9.47 -2.23
C ARG A 143 0.24 -8.97 -3.39
N PRO A 144 0.03 -9.78 -4.44
CA PRO A 144 -0.69 -9.33 -5.62
C PRO A 144 -2.19 -9.25 -5.33
N TYR A 145 -2.82 -8.10 -5.61
CA TYR A 145 -4.28 -8.00 -5.65
C TYR A 145 -4.89 -8.97 -6.67
N LEU A 146 -4.25 -9.12 -7.83
CA LEU A 146 -4.70 -10.03 -8.87
C LEU A 146 -3.51 -10.70 -9.55
N LYS A 147 -3.52 -12.03 -9.58
CA LYS A 147 -2.52 -12.85 -10.28
C LYS A 147 -3.17 -13.94 -11.15
N THR A 148 -2.45 -14.38 -12.17
CA THR A 148 -2.81 -15.58 -12.93
C THR A 148 -2.34 -16.82 -12.19
N ILE A 149 -3.20 -17.82 -12.07
CA ILE A 149 -2.79 -19.18 -11.70
C ILE A 149 -2.37 -19.86 -13.00
N GLU A 150 -1.06 -19.97 -13.23
CA GLU A 150 -0.52 -20.53 -14.47
C GLU A 150 -0.66 -22.07 -14.48
N ALA A 151 -1.27 -22.62 -15.53
CA ALA A 151 -1.53 -24.05 -15.64
C ALA A 151 -0.26 -24.93 -15.66
N ASP A 152 0.89 -24.37 -16.03
CA ASP A 152 2.18 -25.04 -16.00
C ASP A 152 2.92 -24.93 -14.64
N GLY A 153 2.41 -24.12 -13.72
CA GLY A 153 2.94 -23.93 -12.37
C GLY A 153 4.27 -23.17 -12.29
N ASN A 154 4.75 -22.56 -13.36
CA ASN A 154 6.08 -21.95 -13.41
C ASN A 154 6.18 -20.57 -12.72
N GLN A 155 5.05 -19.91 -12.46
CA GLN A 155 4.96 -18.57 -11.88
C GLN A 155 5.83 -17.54 -12.64
N GLU A 156 5.88 -17.64 -13.97
CA GLU A 156 6.72 -16.79 -14.82
C GLU A 156 6.22 -15.36 -14.88
N GLN A 157 4.91 -15.14 -14.93
CA GLN A 157 4.34 -13.80 -14.83
C GLN A 157 4.73 -13.15 -13.51
N LEU A 158 4.49 -13.80 -12.37
CA LEU A 158 4.77 -13.21 -11.05
C LEU A 158 6.25 -12.90 -10.84
N ARG A 159 7.15 -13.69 -11.45
CA ARG A 159 8.60 -13.45 -11.47
C ARG A 159 9.04 -12.41 -12.50
N GLY A 160 8.11 -11.88 -13.29
CA GLY A 160 8.35 -10.91 -14.36
C GLY A 160 9.25 -11.45 -15.47
N VAL A 161 9.13 -12.74 -15.79
CA VAL A 161 9.86 -13.42 -16.87
C VAL A 161 9.19 -13.20 -18.23
N ASN A 162 7.85 -13.23 -18.26
CA ASN A 162 7.04 -12.97 -19.44
C ASN A 162 5.71 -12.30 -19.04
N ASP A 163 4.94 -11.83 -20.02
CA ASP A 163 3.65 -11.16 -19.82
C ASP A 163 2.44 -12.13 -19.95
N GLY A 164 2.68 -13.43 -20.06
CA GLY A 164 1.68 -14.48 -20.27
C GLY A 164 1.96 -15.30 -21.53
N VAL A 165 1.85 -16.62 -21.42
CA VAL A 165 2.11 -17.59 -22.49
C VAL A 165 0.97 -18.60 -22.63
N ALA A 166 0.93 -19.32 -23.75
CA ALA A 166 -0.13 -20.29 -24.03
C ALA A 166 -0.22 -21.40 -22.97
N SER A 167 0.90 -21.78 -22.34
CA SER A 167 0.95 -22.81 -21.30
C SER A 167 0.37 -22.36 -19.96
N ASP A 168 0.03 -21.08 -19.79
CA ASP A 168 -0.65 -20.59 -18.58
C ASP A 168 -2.13 -20.98 -18.57
N LEU A 169 -2.71 -21.29 -19.73
CA LEU A 169 -4.12 -21.60 -19.89
C LEU A 169 -4.39 -23.10 -19.69
N PHE A 170 -5.31 -23.41 -18.77
CA PHE A 170 -5.75 -24.77 -18.50
C PHE A 170 -6.49 -25.37 -19.70
N GLN A 171 -6.21 -26.63 -19.99
CA GLN A 171 -6.73 -27.42 -21.09
C GLN A 171 -7.60 -28.59 -20.58
N PRO A 172 -8.43 -29.22 -21.42
CA PRO A 172 -9.18 -30.41 -21.04
C PRO A 172 -8.22 -31.52 -20.59
N GLY A 173 -8.45 -32.02 -19.37
CA GLY A 173 -7.57 -32.97 -18.68
C GLY A 173 -6.86 -32.38 -17.47
N ASP A 174 -6.72 -31.05 -17.40
CA ASP A 174 -6.04 -30.39 -16.30
C ASP A 174 -6.93 -30.25 -15.05
N GLU A 175 -6.27 -30.15 -13.89
CA GLU A 175 -6.89 -30.00 -12.58
C GLU A 175 -6.22 -28.86 -11.79
N PHE A 176 -7.00 -28.14 -10.99
CA PHE A 176 -6.49 -27.13 -10.05
C PHE A 176 -7.34 -27.05 -8.77
N GLY A 177 -6.74 -26.61 -7.66
CA GLY A 177 -7.37 -26.56 -6.33
C GLY A 177 -6.59 -27.38 -5.30
N GLU A 178 -7.20 -28.39 -4.67
CA GLU A 178 -6.52 -29.34 -3.78
C GLU A 178 -5.69 -30.41 -4.54
N ARG A 179 -5.86 -30.48 -5.87
CA ARG A 179 -5.18 -31.41 -6.78
C ARG A 179 -4.74 -30.67 -8.05
N GLY A 180 -3.73 -31.22 -8.73
CA GLY A 180 -3.14 -30.60 -9.92
C GLY A 180 -2.35 -29.35 -9.53
N ILE A 181 -2.67 -28.19 -10.12
CA ILE A 181 -2.12 -26.91 -9.69
C ILE A 181 -2.74 -26.51 -8.35
N LEU A 182 -1.93 -26.54 -7.30
CA LEU A 182 -2.39 -26.29 -5.94
C LEU A 182 -2.77 -24.82 -5.75
N ILE A 183 -3.96 -24.58 -5.20
CA ILE A 183 -4.43 -23.25 -4.84
C ILE A 183 -4.49 -23.14 -3.33
N ARG A 184 -3.81 -22.12 -2.80
CA ARG A 184 -3.82 -21.77 -1.38
C ARG A 184 -4.34 -20.35 -1.23
N ASP A 185 -5.01 -20.08 -0.11
CA ASP A 185 -5.31 -18.72 0.30
C ASP A 185 -4.02 -17.94 0.66
N HIS A 186 -4.16 -16.66 0.96
CA HIS A 186 -3.06 -15.76 1.28
C HIS A 186 -2.38 -16.07 2.63
N ASP A 187 -3.01 -16.89 3.46
CA ASP A 187 -2.49 -17.44 4.70
C ASP A 187 -1.62 -18.67 4.46
N GLY A 188 -1.79 -19.31 3.28
CA GLY A 188 -1.06 -20.50 2.86
C GLY A 188 -1.82 -21.81 3.08
N ILE A 189 -3.11 -21.76 3.39
CA ILE A 189 -3.95 -22.94 3.61
C ILE A 189 -4.49 -23.43 2.26
N LEU A 190 -4.36 -24.73 2.00
CA LEU A 190 -4.86 -25.35 0.78
C LEU A 190 -6.38 -25.32 0.74
N VAL A 191 -6.96 -24.94 -0.41
CA VAL A 191 -8.41 -24.98 -0.60
C VAL A 191 -8.92 -26.43 -0.52
N PRO A 192 -10.14 -26.70 0.00
CA PRO A 192 -10.64 -28.05 0.22
C PRO A 192 -11.38 -28.64 -1.00
N TRP A 193 -11.11 -28.16 -2.21
CA TRP A 193 -11.82 -28.55 -3.43
C TRP A 193 -10.88 -28.53 -4.63
N TYR A 194 -11.21 -29.26 -5.69
CA TYR A 194 -10.53 -29.15 -6.99
C TYR A 194 -11.54 -29.06 -8.12
N VAL A 195 -11.10 -28.46 -9.21
CA VAL A 195 -11.82 -28.34 -10.47
C VAL A 195 -11.09 -29.13 -11.53
N ARG A 196 -11.84 -29.87 -12.34
CA ARG A 196 -11.32 -30.56 -13.51
C ARG A 196 -11.90 -29.92 -14.77
N VAL A 197 -11.03 -29.58 -15.71
CA VAL A 197 -11.44 -29.12 -17.05
C VAL A 197 -11.66 -30.36 -17.91
N VAL A 198 -12.85 -30.49 -18.49
CA VAL A 198 -13.19 -31.62 -19.37
C VAL A 198 -13.80 -31.12 -20.67
N GLU A 199 -13.69 -31.94 -21.71
CA GLU A 199 -14.31 -31.68 -23.01
C GLU A 199 -15.13 -32.90 -23.41
N GLU A 200 -16.39 -32.65 -23.79
CA GLU A 200 -17.33 -33.67 -24.25
C GLU A 200 -18.09 -33.12 -25.46
N ASP A 201 -17.99 -33.80 -26.60
CA ASP A 201 -18.67 -33.45 -27.86
C ASP A 201 -18.45 -31.99 -28.33
N GLY A 202 -17.26 -31.45 -28.12
CA GLY A 202 -16.89 -30.07 -28.47
C GLY A 202 -17.24 -29.03 -27.40
N GLN A 203 -17.97 -29.41 -26.35
CA GLN A 203 -18.32 -28.54 -25.24
C GLN A 203 -17.31 -28.69 -24.10
N TRP A 204 -16.78 -27.57 -23.61
CA TRP A 204 -15.92 -27.57 -22.44
C TRP A 204 -16.77 -27.45 -21.19
N ASN A 205 -16.46 -28.24 -20.17
CA ASN A 205 -17.12 -28.22 -18.88
C ASN A 205 -16.10 -28.15 -17.73
N LEU A 206 -16.55 -27.61 -16.61
CA LEU A 206 -15.84 -27.64 -15.33
C LEU A 206 -16.56 -28.60 -14.38
N GLU A 207 -15.86 -29.63 -13.92
CA GLU A 207 -16.35 -30.56 -12.90
C GLU A 207 -15.75 -30.19 -11.55
N PHE A 208 -16.60 -29.94 -10.56
CA PHE A 208 -16.18 -29.54 -9.22
C PHE A 208 -16.20 -30.73 -8.27
N HIS A 209 -15.17 -30.86 -7.44
CA HIS A 209 -15.01 -32.00 -6.53
C HIS A 209 -14.34 -31.59 -5.22
N SER A 210 -14.48 -32.43 -4.21
CA SER A 210 -13.73 -32.32 -2.95
C SER A 210 -13.49 -33.71 -2.37
N THR A 211 -12.27 -33.97 -1.92
CA THR A 211 -11.87 -35.26 -1.36
C THR A 211 -12.42 -35.43 0.04
N ASN A 212 -12.30 -34.40 0.88
CA ASN A 212 -12.73 -34.43 2.29
C ASN A 212 -14.00 -33.61 2.56
N CYS A 213 -14.68 -33.17 1.50
CA CYS A 213 -15.83 -32.26 1.60
C CYS A 213 -15.45 -30.96 2.34
N SER A 214 -16.44 -30.15 2.71
CA SER A 214 -16.16 -28.91 3.44
C SER A 214 -15.73 -29.19 4.87
N PRO A 215 -14.62 -28.57 5.34
CA PRO A 215 -14.21 -28.74 6.71
C PRO A 215 -15.24 -28.12 7.66
N SER A 216 -15.38 -28.69 8.85
CA SER A 216 -16.30 -28.22 9.89
C SER A 216 -15.78 -26.99 10.65
N THR A 217 -14.47 -26.77 10.62
CA THR A 217 -13.77 -25.60 11.17
C THR A 217 -12.94 -24.91 10.09
N ARG A 218 -12.48 -23.70 10.39
CA ARG A 218 -11.48 -22.97 9.60
C ARG A 218 -10.36 -22.54 10.53
N ILE A 219 -9.14 -22.49 9.99
CA ILE A 219 -7.99 -21.88 10.65
C ILE A 219 -7.58 -20.67 9.83
N ASN A 220 -7.00 -19.66 10.47
CA ASN A 220 -6.53 -18.43 9.85
C ASN A 220 -5.17 -18.06 10.43
N PHE A 221 -4.19 -17.79 9.59
CA PHE A 221 -2.91 -17.22 9.99
C PHE A 221 -2.97 -15.69 9.81
N ASN A 222 -1.80 -15.04 9.79
CA ASN A 222 -1.72 -13.68 9.32
C ASN A 222 -1.55 -13.69 7.78
N ASP A 223 -2.28 -12.82 7.12
CA ASP A 223 -2.26 -12.63 5.68
C ASP A 223 -0.84 -12.40 5.18
N PHE A 224 -0.47 -13.08 4.08
CA PHE A 224 0.85 -12.97 3.44
C PHE A 224 2.03 -13.40 4.33
N GLY A 225 1.77 -14.19 5.36
CA GLY A 225 2.77 -14.71 6.28
C GLY A 225 2.97 -13.85 7.54
N THR A 226 3.83 -14.33 8.42
CA THR A 226 3.96 -13.77 9.77
C THR A 226 5.35 -13.17 9.99
N THR A 227 5.39 -11.93 10.45
CA THR A 227 6.60 -11.28 10.93
C THR A 227 6.71 -11.39 12.46
N LEU A 228 7.79 -11.98 12.96
CA LEU A 228 8.01 -12.28 14.37
C LEU A 228 9.40 -11.80 14.84
N LEU A 229 9.53 -11.58 16.14
CA LEU A 229 10.83 -11.53 16.80
C LEU A 229 11.44 -12.94 16.92
N GLN A 230 12.74 -13.02 17.18
CA GLN A 230 13.50 -14.27 17.27
C GLN A 230 12.88 -15.35 18.19
N GLU A 231 12.25 -14.95 19.29
CA GLU A 231 11.59 -15.81 20.29
C GLU A 231 10.05 -15.73 20.21
N GLY A 232 9.52 -15.15 19.13
CA GLY A 232 8.08 -15.08 18.90
C GLY A 232 7.49 -16.45 18.61
N SER A 233 6.20 -16.64 18.95
CA SER A 233 5.45 -17.84 18.58
C SER A 233 4.65 -17.59 17.31
N LEU A 234 4.60 -18.58 16.41
CA LEU A 234 3.62 -18.58 15.33
C LEU A 234 2.24 -18.83 15.92
N VAL A 235 1.23 -18.06 15.51
CA VAL A 235 -0.13 -18.18 16.02
C VAL A 235 -1.10 -18.32 14.85
N PHE A 236 -2.10 -19.17 14.99
CA PHE A 236 -3.28 -19.17 14.14
C PHE A 236 -4.55 -19.07 14.99
N GLU A 237 -5.61 -18.56 14.37
CA GLU A 237 -6.94 -18.47 14.97
C GLU A 237 -7.87 -19.53 14.35
N GLN A 238 -8.61 -20.23 15.21
CA GLN A 238 -9.62 -21.19 14.79
C GLN A 238 -11.01 -20.57 14.86
N THR A 239 -11.74 -20.65 13.75
CA THR A 239 -13.16 -20.34 13.68
C THR A 239 -13.95 -21.64 13.54
N SER A 240 -14.84 -21.94 14.49
CA SER A 240 -15.71 -23.11 14.44
C SER A 240 -17.17 -22.73 14.67
N SER A 241 -18.10 -23.53 14.13
CA SER A 241 -19.54 -23.37 14.39
C SER A 241 -19.96 -23.85 15.79
N GLY A 242 -19.02 -24.34 16.61
CA GLY A 242 -19.27 -25.02 17.89
C GLY A 242 -18.21 -24.68 18.94
N SER A 243 -17.69 -25.70 19.63
CA SER A 243 -16.52 -25.55 20.51
C SER A 243 -15.23 -25.40 19.71
N THR A 244 -14.24 -24.72 20.29
CA THR A 244 -12.87 -24.80 19.78
C THR A 244 -12.39 -26.23 19.92
N GLU A 245 -12.01 -26.85 18.81
CA GLU A 245 -11.49 -28.20 18.79
C GLU A 245 -9.98 -28.20 19.11
N PRO A 246 -9.45 -29.24 19.77
CA PRO A 246 -8.02 -29.37 19.95
C PRO A 246 -7.35 -29.54 18.59
N CYS A 247 -6.32 -28.71 18.34
CA CYS A 247 -5.53 -28.77 17.13
C CYS A 247 -4.11 -29.27 17.43
N SER A 248 -3.58 -30.11 16.55
CA SER A 248 -2.20 -30.58 16.60
C SER A 248 -1.61 -30.72 15.21
N GLY A 249 -0.32 -30.48 15.09
CA GLY A 249 0.35 -30.51 13.79
C GLY A 249 1.80 -30.11 13.88
N THR A 250 2.51 -30.38 12.79
CA THR A 250 3.92 -29.99 12.65
C THR A 250 4.09 -29.30 11.30
N LEU A 251 4.79 -28.17 11.30
CA LEU A 251 5.24 -27.51 10.09
C LEU A 251 6.76 -27.56 10.02
N ASP A 252 7.30 -27.99 8.89
CA ASP A 252 8.72 -28.08 8.60
C ASP A 252 9.19 -26.83 7.85
N GLY A 253 10.18 -26.14 8.41
CA GLY A 253 10.77 -24.93 7.85
C GLY A 253 11.85 -25.21 6.82
N SER A 254 11.90 -24.42 5.76
CA SER A 254 12.99 -24.43 4.77
C SER A 254 14.35 -24.08 5.36
N ASP A 255 14.37 -23.48 6.55
CA ASP A 255 15.56 -23.17 7.34
C ASP A 255 16.02 -24.32 8.27
N GLY A 256 15.31 -25.46 8.24
CA GLY A 256 15.59 -26.65 9.06
C GLY A 256 14.93 -26.64 10.44
N ARG A 257 14.22 -25.57 10.83
CA ARG A 257 13.43 -25.54 12.06
C ARG A 257 12.10 -26.25 11.89
N GLN A 258 11.46 -26.59 13.01
CA GLN A 258 10.10 -27.12 13.04
C GLN A 258 9.23 -26.28 13.96
N VAL A 259 7.94 -26.16 13.63
CA VAL A 259 6.92 -25.60 14.51
C VAL A 259 5.97 -26.70 14.94
N PHE A 260 5.79 -26.86 16.23
CA PHE A 260 4.89 -27.84 16.82
C PHE A 260 3.65 -27.16 17.39
N PHE A 261 2.48 -27.64 17.01
CA PHE A 261 1.19 -27.31 17.62
C PHE A 261 0.72 -28.50 18.46
N THR A 262 0.42 -28.25 19.73
CA THR A 262 -0.09 -29.27 20.65
C THR A 262 -1.46 -28.87 21.17
N ASN A 263 -2.28 -29.87 21.54
CA ASN A 263 -3.65 -29.66 22.00
C ASN A 263 -3.76 -28.70 23.21
N ASP A 264 -2.71 -28.61 24.04
CA ASP A 264 -2.68 -27.78 25.25
C ASP A 264 -2.17 -26.36 24.98
N SER A 265 -1.76 -26.05 23.75
CA SER A 265 -1.19 -24.76 23.36
C SER A 265 -2.24 -23.73 22.93
N ALA A 266 -3.51 -23.92 23.30
CA ALA A 266 -4.61 -23.04 22.92
C ALA A 266 -5.02 -22.07 24.04
N ILE A 267 -5.22 -20.80 23.70
CA ILE A 267 -5.84 -19.79 24.56
C ILE A 267 -7.03 -19.19 23.81
N GLY A 268 -8.24 -19.63 24.15
CA GLY A 268 -9.45 -19.22 23.43
C GLY A 268 -9.50 -19.86 22.04
N SER A 269 -9.67 -19.05 21.00
CA SER A 269 -9.60 -19.46 19.58
C SER A 269 -8.16 -19.53 19.04
N LYS A 270 -7.17 -19.02 19.79
CA LYS A 270 -5.79 -18.89 19.31
C LYS A 270 -4.93 -20.07 19.72
N HIS A 271 -4.22 -20.64 18.77
CA HIS A 271 -3.30 -21.76 18.94
C HIS A 271 -1.86 -21.30 18.74
N TYR A 272 -0.99 -21.62 19.69
CA TYR A 272 0.39 -21.13 19.72
C TYR A 272 1.38 -22.24 19.35
N GLY A 273 2.16 -22.00 18.31
CA GLY A 273 3.21 -22.88 17.84
C GLY A 273 4.49 -22.71 18.66
N THR A 274 5.15 -23.83 18.96
CA THR A 274 6.47 -23.86 19.60
C THR A 274 7.54 -24.19 18.56
N PHE A 275 8.52 -23.31 18.39
CA PHE A 275 9.66 -23.55 17.51
C PHE A 275 10.65 -24.54 18.14
N SER A 276 11.28 -25.38 17.30
CA SER A 276 12.36 -26.27 17.73
C SER A 276 13.62 -25.51 18.17
N GLU A 277 13.89 -24.38 17.52
CA GLU A 277 15.07 -23.52 17.73
C GLU A 277 14.71 -22.05 17.44
N ALA A 278 15.52 -21.13 17.98
CA ALA A 278 15.37 -19.69 17.74
C ALA A 278 15.60 -19.34 16.26
N GLY A 279 14.87 -18.35 15.75
CA GLY A 279 15.01 -17.91 14.36
C GLY A 279 16.31 -17.14 14.10
N MET A 280 16.76 -17.12 12.85
CA MET A 280 17.86 -16.25 12.43
C MET A 280 17.29 -14.85 12.17
N ILE A 281 17.89 -13.81 12.76
CA ILE A 281 17.51 -12.42 12.50
C ILE A 281 17.75 -12.10 11.02
N ASP A 282 16.87 -11.28 10.44
CA ASP A 282 16.88 -10.85 9.05
C ASP A 282 16.81 -12.03 8.07
N SER A 283 15.93 -12.99 8.38
CA SER A 283 15.66 -14.14 7.54
C SER A 283 14.17 -14.37 7.33
N THR A 284 13.84 -14.94 6.16
CA THR A 284 12.51 -15.44 5.84
C THR A 284 12.62 -16.93 5.50
N ALA A 285 11.73 -17.74 6.06
CA ALA A 285 11.66 -19.16 5.80
C ALA A 285 10.21 -19.59 5.54
N THR A 286 10.02 -20.56 4.65
CA THR A 286 8.71 -21.15 4.35
C THR A 286 8.52 -22.38 5.22
N PHE A 287 7.37 -22.47 5.88
CA PHE A 287 6.97 -23.58 6.74
C PHE A 287 5.83 -24.35 6.09
N THR A 288 6.01 -25.65 5.90
CA THR A 288 5.04 -26.52 5.23
C THR A 288 4.71 -27.73 6.08
N GLY A 289 3.44 -28.11 6.15
CA GLY A 289 3.02 -29.30 6.87
C GLY A 289 1.51 -29.37 7.01
N THR A 290 1.05 -30.14 7.99
CA THR A 290 -0.39 -30.36 8.22
C THR A 290 -0.78 -30.04 9.65
N ILE A 291 -1.93 -29.39 9.81
CA ILE A 291 -2.57 -29.14 11.10
C ILE A 291 -3.91 -29.88 11.11
N GLN A 292 -4.11 -30.73 12.11
CA GLN A 292 -5.35 -31.45 12.33
C GLN A 292 -6.11 -30.80 13.48
N CYS A 293 -7.36 -30.42 13.27
CA CYS A 293 -8.27 -29.89 14.27
C CYS A 293 -9.53 -30.78 14.31
N GLY A 294 -9.66 -31.62 15.34
CA GLY A 294 -10.69 -32.66 15.35
C GLY A 294 -10.52 -33.63 14.16
N ASP A 295 -11.54 -33.72 13.31
CA ASP A 295 -11.54 -34.56 12.10
C ASP A 295 -11.04 -33.82 10.85
N ASP A 296 -10.91 -32.48 10.90
CA ASP A 296 -10.46 -31.67 9.77
C ASP A 296 -8.93 -31.63 9.70
N VAL A 297 -8.38 -31.77 8.50
CA VAL A 297 -6.94 -31.68 8.24
C VAL A 297 -6.68 -30.57 7.24
N PHE A 298 -5.80 -29.64 7.62
CA PHE A 298 -5.39 -28.50 6.82
C PHE A 298 -3.95 -28.69 6.36
N ASP A 299 -3.73 -28.64 5.05
CA ASP A 299 -2.40 -28.54 4.46
C ASP A 299 -2.00 -27.06 4.42
N VAL A 300 -0.89 -26.72 5.08
CA VAL A 300 -0.45 -25.35 5.33
C VAL A 300 0.94 -25.13 4.74
N GLN A 301 1.10 -24.01 4.03
CA GLN A 301 2.36 -23.51 3.54
C GLN A 301 2.43 -21.99 3.76
N THR A 302 3.00 -21.55 4.87
CA THR A 302 3.09 -20.13 5.24
C THR A 302 4.54 -19.68 5.33
N SER A 303 4.78 -18.37 5.25
CA SER A 303 6.13 -17.80 5.37
C SER A 303 6.28 -17.08 6.70
N ILE A 304 7.44 -17.25 7.32
CA ILE A 304 7.77 -16.60 8.59
C ILE A 304 9.01 -15.75 8.39
N THR A 305 8.90 -14.46 8.69
CA THR A 305 10.02 -13.52 8.70
C THR A 305 10.43 -13.25 10.14
N THR A 306 11.72 -13.42 10.43
CA THR A 306 12.29 -13.16 11.75
C THR A 306 13.06 -11.84 11.72
N LEU A 307 12.60 -10.85 12.49
CA LEU A 307 13.28 -9.56 12.66
C LEU A 307 13.91 -9.45 14.05
N GLY A 308 14.99 -8.68 14.16
CA GLY A 308 15.60 -8.40 15.46
C GLY A 308 14.86 -7.31 16.24
N SER A 309 14.17 -6.41 15.54
CA SER A 309 13.26 -5.43 16.11
C SER A 309 12.06 -5.24 15.19
N ILE A 310 10.93 -4.80 15.73
CA ILE A 310 9.71 -4.47 14.97
C ILE A 310 9.30 -3.04 15.34
N PRO A 311 9.11 -2.12 14.37
CA PRO A 311 8.78 -0.73 14.66
C PRO A 311 7.40 -0.59 15.34
N LEU A 312 7.26 0.43 16.20
CA LEU A 312 5.99 0.83 16.83
C LEU A 312 5.61 2.25 16.38
N PRO A 313 4.91 2.41 15.24
CA PRO A 313 4.72 3.72 14.59
C PRO A 313 4.07 4.79 15.46
N ILE A 314 3.07 4.41 16.26
CA ILE A 314 2.36 5.34 17.17
C ILE A 314 3.34 6.00 18.15
N SER A 315 4.41 5.31 18.54
CA SER A 315 5.43 5.84 19.45
C SER A 315 6.51 6.67 18.74
N MET A 316 6.46 6.78 17.41
CA MET A 316 7.42 7.51 16.57
C MET A 316 6.79 8.70 15.83
N ARG A 317 5.49 8.97 16.01
CA ARG A 317 4.81 10.12 15.40
C ARG A 317 5.56 11.42 15.72
N LEU A 318 5.78 12.24 14.70
CA LEU A 318 6.48 13.52 14.81
C LEU A 318 5.49 14.68 14.62
N GLU A 319 5.43 15.56 15.61
CA GLU A 319 4.78 16.87 15.50
C GLU A 319 5.82 17.95 15.85
N ASP A 320 6.17 18.80 14.89
CA ASP A 320 7.20 19.82 15.10
C ASP A 320 6.95 21.09 14.27
N THR A 321 7.81 22.09 14.46
CA THR A 321 7.81 23.35 13.74
C THR A 321 9.05 23.48 12.87
N ILE A 322 8.89 24.06 11.69
CA ILE A 322 9.98 24.29 10.74
C ILE A 322 10.04 25.74 10.29
N PRO A 323 11.23 26.30 10.02
CA PRO A 323 11.34 27.63 9.45
C PRO A 323 10.74 27.68 8.03
N VAL A 324 10.14 28.82 7.68
CA VAL A 324 9.56 29.05 6.34
C VAL A 324 10.63 29.11 5.24
N VAL A 325 11.84 29.58 5.57
CA VAL A 325 12.88 29.91 4.57
C VAL A 325 14.15 29.08 4.74
N GLU A 326 14.61 28.87 5.97
CA GLU A 326 15.90 28.22 6.23
C GLU A 326 15.77 26.70 6.14
N SER A 327 16.84 26.01 5.74
CA SER A 327 16.88 24.55 5.85
C SER A 327 17.02 24.15 7.31
N SER A 328 16.39 23.04 7.71
CA SER A 328 16.45 22.51 9.07
C SER A 328 16.58 20.99 9.07
N THR A 329 16.96 20.42 10.21
CA THR A 329 17.04 18.97 10.38
C THR A 329 16.15 18.56 11.55
N LEU A 330 15.33 17.53 11.33
CA LEU A 330 14.49 16.91 12.36
C LEU A 330 14.96 15.47 12.60
N SER A 331 14.69 14.95 13.79
CA SER A 331 15.11 13.60 14.17
C SER A 331 13.96 12.84 14.80
N ILE A 332 13.66 11.67 14.26
CA ILE A 332 12.66 10.74 14.79
C ILE A 332 13.40 9.60 15.48
N PRO A 333 13.38 9.51 16.83
CA PRO A 333 14.02 8.42 17.53
C PRO A 333 13.25 7.12 17.30
N TYR A 334 13.96 6.06 16.92
CA TYR A 334 13.34 4.75 16.73
C TYR A 334 12.71 4.23 18.04
N ARG A 335 11.50 3.69 17.91
CA ARG A 335 10.77 2.99 18.97
C ARG A 335 10.17 1.72 18.37
N GLY A 336 10.47 0.58 18.99
CA GLY A 336 10.04 -0.72 18.51
C GLY A 336 10.07 -1.78 19.61
N GLU A 337 9.55 -2.95 19.29
CA GLU A 337 9.68 -4.17 20.09
C GLU A 337 10.96 -4.92 19.69
N GLY A 338 11.50 -5.73 20.61
CA GLY A 338 12.75 -6.46 20.40
C GLY A 338 14.01 -5.64 20.66
N ILE A 339 15.12 -6.35 20.87
CA ILE A 339 16.43 -5.78 21.20
C ILE A 339 17.53 -6.26 20.23
N GLY A 340 17.14 -6.85 19.11
CA GLY A 340 18.05 -7.26 18.04
C GLY A 340 18.44 -6.10 17.12
N SER A 341 19.28 -6.40 16.15
CA SER A 341 19.57 -5.49 15.03
C SER A 341 18.47 -5.58 13.98
N ALA A 342 18.27 -4.51 13.22
CA ALA A 342 17.41 -4.50 12.04
C ALA A 342 17.88 -3.40 11.06
N GLU A 343 17.55 -3.55 9.79
CA GLU A 343 17.73 -2.52 8.77
C GLU A 343 16.40 -2.27 8.06
N TYR A 344 16.05 -0.99 7.89
CA TYR A 344 14.85 -0.59 7.15
C TYR A 344 15.19 0.38 6.03
N THR A 345 14.51 0.24 4.91
CA THR A 345 14.47 1.26 3.85
C THR A 345 13.50 2.36 4.25
N ILE A 346 13.84 3.62 3.96
CA ILE A 346 13.02 4.79 4.25
C ILE A 346 12.43 5.33 2.95
N GLU A 347 11.11 5.52 2.95
CA GLU A 347 10.40 6.25 1.90
C GLU A 347 9.54 7.37 2.51
N ILE A 348 9.48 8.52 1.84
CA ILE A 348 8.73 9.69 2.29
C ILE A 348 7.62 9.95 1.29
N GLU A 349 6.38 10.00 1.78
CA GLU A 349 5.19 10.22 0.96
C GLU A 349 4.42 11.48 1.37
N GLY A 350 3.47 11.86 0.51
CA GLY A 350 2.60 13.01 0.69
C GLY A 350 3.29 14.36 0.45
N PRO A 351 2.65 15.48 0.84
CA PRO A 351 3.23 16.82 0.71
C PRO A 351 4.64 16.98 1.31
N LEU A 352 4.96 16.19 2.34
CA LEU A 352 6.28 16.18 2.99
C LEU A 352 7.41 15.84 2.02
N SER A 353 7.21 14.92 1.07
CA SER A 353 8.24 14.49 0.11
C SER A 353 8.74 15.62 -0.80
N ARG A 354 8.00 16.74 -0.88
CA ARG A 354 8.39 17.92 -1.66
C ARG A 354 9.43 18.81 -0.97
N ILE A 355 9.56 18.68 0.35
CA ILE A 355 10.43 19.53 1.17
C ILE A 355 11.36 18.72 2.08
N ALA A 356 11.21 17.40 2.16
CA ALA A 356 11.99 16.56 3.06
C ALA A 356 12.75 15.48 2.29
N THR A 357 13.97 15.21 2.73
CA THR A 357 14.78 14.08 2.29
C THR A 357 15.35 13.34 3.50
N ALA A 358 15.62 12.05 3.34
CA ALA A 358 16.27 11.21 4.35
C ALA A 358 17.34 10.36 3.68
N GLU A 359 18.23 9.77 4.48
CA GLU A 359 19.05 8.65 3.99
C GLU A 359 18.14 7.48 3.58
N PRO A 360 18.52 6.70 2.55
CA PRO A 360 17.65 5.66 2.00
C PRO A 360 17.43 4.49 2.97
N THR A 361 18.32 4.29 3.94
CA THR A 361 18.19 3.23 4.94
C THR A 361 18.49 3.75 6.35
N VAL A 362 17.95 3.05 7.35
CA VAL A 362 18.26 3.25 8.76
C VAL A 362 18.62 1.91 9.41
N GLU A 363 19.78 1.89 10.06
CA GLU A 363 20.23 0.77 10.88
C GLU A 363 19.77 0.94 12.33
N ILE A 364 19.17 -0.12 12.88
CA ILE A 364 18.78 -0.22 14.27
C ILE A 364 19.76 -1.15 14.97
N GLU A 365 20.48 -0.63 15.95
CA GLU A 365 21.38 -1.42 16.79
C GLU A 365 20.81 -1.59 18.19
N LYS A 366 20.51 -2.84 18.56
CA LYS A 366 19.98 -3.20 19.89
C LYS A 366 18.72 -2.40 20.25
N GLY A 367 17.82 -2.25 19.28
CA GLY A 367 16.59 -1.45 19.43
C GLY A 367 16.80 0.07 19.49
N ASN A 368 17.98 0.59 19.16
CA ASN A 368 18.24 2.03 19.07
C ASN A 368 18.60 2.42 17.64
N GLY A 369 17.98 3.51 17.18
CA GLY A 369 18.26 4.14 15.89
C GLY A 369 17.63 5.52 15.85
N THR A 370 17.96 6.32 14.85
CA THR A 370 17.36 7.64 14.66
C THR A 370 17.23 7.91 13.18
N ILE A 371 16.02 8.22 12.76
CA ILE A 371 15.72 8.65 11.40
C ILE A 371 15.94 10.15 11.33
N VAL A 372 16.74 10.61 10.38
CA VAL A 372 17.08 12.02 10.23
C VAL A 372 16.39 12.56 8.98
N LEU A 373 15.53 13.57 9.16
CA LEU A 373 14.85 14.26 8.07
C LEU A 373 15.54 15.60 7.81
N ASN A 374 16.03 15.79 6.59
CA ASN A 374 16.56 17.05 6.10
C ASN A 374 15.44 17.83 5.41
N ILE A 375 15.08 18.97 5.98
CA ILE A 375 14.01 19.84 5.49
C ILE A 375 14.63 20.98 4.68
N ASP A 376 14.18 21.10 3.43
CA ASP A 376 14.47 22.17 2.52
C ASP A 376 13.14 22.78 2.02
N PRO A 377 12.74 23.96 2.52
CA PRO A 377 11.47 24.58 2.16
C PRO A 377 11.27 24.84 0.67
N GLN A 378 12.35 24.98 -0.13
CA GLN A 378 12.29 25.22 -1.59
C GLN A 378 11.37 26.38 -2.00
N GLY A 379 11.11 27.35 -1.11
CA GLY A 379 10.16 28.44 -1.32
C GLY A 379 8.70 28.02 -1.41
N LEU A 380 8.35 26.80 -0.99
CA LEU A 380 6.99 26.25 -1.01
C LEU A 380 6.18 26.59 0.25
N LEU A 381 6.84 27.04 1.31
CA LEU A 381 6.22 27.27 2.62
C LEU A 381 5.78 28.72 2.84
N GLN A 382 4.74 28.90 3.64
CA GLN A 382 4.28 30.19 4.15
C GLN A 382 4.05 30.08 5.66
N ASP A 383 4.04 31.22 6.36
CA ASP A 383 3.77 31.25 7.79
C ASP A 383 2.42 30.59 8.13
N ASN A 384 2.39 29.80 9.21
CA ASN A 384 1.26 28.99 9.65
C ASN A 384 0.79 27.91 8.65
N MET A 385 1.57 27.58 7.63
CA MET A 385 1.28 26.45 6.74
C MET A 385 1.56 25.12 7.45
N TYR A 386 0.68 24.14 7.26
CA TYR A 386 0.87 22.77 7.70
C TYR A 386 1.39 21.91 6.56
N VAL A 387 2.41 21.11 6.83
CA VAL A 387 2.93 20.09 5.94
C VAL A 387 2.73 18.75 6.61
N MET A 388 1.78 17.98 6.07
CA MET A 388 1.50 16.62 6.50
C MET A 388 2.15 15.65 5.53
N GLY A 389 2.61 14.52 6.03
CA GLY A 389 3.08 13.41 5.22
C GLY A 389 3.46 12.23 6.10
N THR A 390 4.00 11.21 5.46
CA THR A 390 4.29 9.93 6.09
C THR A 390 5.72 9.51 5.79
N VAL A 391 6.34 8.85 6.77
CA VAL A 391 7.63 8.18 6.61
C VAL A 391 7.38 6.69 6.74
N HIS A 392 7.67 5.95 5.69
CA HIS A 392 7.49 4.51 5.61
C HIS A 392 8.83 3.83 5.91
N LEU A 393 8.83 2.93 6.89
CA LEU A 393 9.94 2.03 7.15
C LEU A 393 9.61 0.68 6.53
N GLN A 394 10.39 0.23 5.55
CA GLN A 394 10.17 -1.06 4.90
C GLN A 394 11.28 -2.06 5.24
N SER A 395 10.93 -3.27 5.66
CA SER A 395 11.90 -4.36 5.82
C SER A 395 12.15 -5.11 4.51
N PHE A 396 13.21 -5.91 4.47
CA PHE A 396 13.61 -6.66 3.27
C PHE A 396 12.52 -7.60 2.72
N ASN A 397 11.62 -8.11 3.56
CA ASN A 397 10.50 -8.95 3.14
C ASN A 397 9.32 -8.17 2.54
N GLY A 398 9.32 -6.83 2.65
CA GLY A 398 8.28 -5.96 2.11
C GLY A 398 7.33 -5.36 3.11
N GLU A 399 7.33 -5.84 4.35
CA GLU A 399 6.50 -5.24 5.41
C GLU A 399 6.86 -3.78 5.60
N SER A 400 5.84 -2.94 5.77
CA SER A 400 5.97 -1.51 5.86
C SER A 400 5.26 -0.99 7.10
N TRP A 401 5.92 -0.05 7.78
CA TRP A 401 5.40 0.65 8.94
C TRP A 401 5.36 2.14 8.69
N THR A 402 4.16 2.73 8.78
CA THR A 402 3.92 4.15 8.44
C THR A 402 3.96 5.04 9.67
N ILE A 403 4.87 6.02 9.68
CA ILE A 403 5.02 7.03 10.72
C ILE A 403 4.41 8.35 10.25
N ASP A 404 3.46 8.87 11.00
CA ASP A 404 2.85 10.18 10.71
C ASP A 404 3.79 11.33 11.08
N VAL A 405 3.89 12.30 10.18
CA VAL A 405 4.68 13.53 10.38
C VAL A 405 3.80 14.75 10.10
N GLU A 406 3.69 15.63 11.10
CA GLU A 406 2.97 16.89 11.01
C GLU A 406 3.93 18.04 11.34
N LEU A 407 4.23 18.86 10.34
CA LEU A 407 5.11 20.02 10.48
C LEU A 407 4.34 21.32 10.32
N LYS A 408 4.58 22.27 11.20
CA LYS A 408 4.04 23.63 11.09
C LYS A 408 5.13 24.62 10.71
N ALA A 409 4.97 25.30 9.59
CA ALA A 409 5.88 26.34 9.15
C ALA A 409 5.69 27.62 9.99
N ILE A 410 6.77 28.15 10.55
CA ILE A 410 6.79 29.38 11.36
C ILE A 410 7.84 30.33 10.78
N GLU A 411 7.43 31.58 10.57
CA GLU A 411 8.37 32.64 10.24
C GLU A 411 9.09 33.11 11.52
N ASP A 412 10.42 33.01 11.52
CA ASP A 412 11.22 33.43 12.67
C ASP A 412 11.07 34.95 12.83
N GLU A 413 10.55 35.43 13.97
CA GLU A 413 10.35 36.85 14.26
C GLU A 413 11.71 37.57 14.37
N ARG A 414 12.35 37.84 13.23
CA ARG A 414 13.54 38.68 13.17
C ARG A 414 13.14 40.10 13.56
N ILE A 415 13.42 40.45 14.81
CA ILE A 415 13.44 41.78 15.46
C ILE A 415 12.59 42.85 14.73
N PRO A 416 11.46 43.30 15.30
CA PRO A 416 10.49 44.19 14.64
C PRO A 416 10.99 45.66 14.57
N LEU A 417 12.29 45.91 14.44
CA LEU A 417 12.79 47.27 14.38
C LEU A 417 12.62 47.92 13.01
N ILE A 418 12.47 47.13 11.93
CA ILE A 418 12.48 47.65 10.55
C ILE A 418 11.25 47.23 9.73
N GLY A 419 10.42 46.30 10.21
CA GLY A 419 9.24 45.80 9.49
C GLY A 419 7.88 46.34 9.96
N ASP A 420 7.79 46.80 11.21
CA ASP A 420 6.51 47.22 11.78
C ASP A 420 6.22 48.68 11.39
N GLN A 421 5.25 48.89 10.50
CA GLN A 421 4.80 50.22 10.07
C GLN A 421 4.42 51.10 11.27
N SER A 422 3.91 50.50 12.35
CA SER A 422 3.56 51.22 13.57
C SER A 422 4.79 51.74 14.32
N PHE A 423 5.87 50.96 14.40
CA PHE A 423 7.12 51.37 15.02
C PHE A 423 7.83 52.45 14.21
N VAL A 424 7.86 52.32 12.88
CA VAL A 424 8.43 53.33 11.97
C VAL A 424 7.67 54.66 12.07
N LEU A 425 6.33 54.62 12.10
CA LEU A 425 5.50 55.82 12.31
C LEU A 425 5.75 56.44 13.69
N THR A 426 5.85 55.62 14.74
CA THR A 426 6.10 56.09 16.10
C THR A 426 7.47 56.77 16.20
N LEU A 427 8.51 56.17 15.62
CA LEU A 427 9.86 56.75 15.55
C LEU A 427 9.88 58.04 14.71
N PHE A 428 9.16 58.06 13.58
CA PHE A 428 9.02 59.25 12.75
C PHE A 428 8.39 60.40 13.53
N PHE A 429 7.28 60.16 14.25
CA PHE A 429 6.64 61.20 15.08
C PHE A 429 7.49 61.61 16.28
N LEU A 430 8.29 60.72 16.86
CA LEU A 430 9.25 61.05 17.91
C LEU A 430 10.36 61.98 17.39
N ILE A 431 10.91 61.68 16.22
CA ILE A 431 11.91 62.54 15.57
C ILE A 431 11.28 63.88 15.18
N PHE A 432 10.05 63.86 14.65
CA PHE A 432 9.33 65.08 14.26
C PHE A 432 8.99 65.97 15.45
N SER A 433 8.61 65.39 16.59
CA SER A 433 8.31 66.14 17.81
C SER A 433 9.56 66.75 18.43
N VAL A 434 10.69 66.04 18.40
CA VAL A 434 12.00 66.59 18.81
C VAL A 434 12.45 67.72 17.85
N TRP A 435 12.28 67.54 16.54
CA TRP A 435 12.56 68.59 15.55
C TRP A 435 11.66 69.82 15.73
N PHE A 436 10.38 69.61 15.98
CA PHE A 436 9.43 70.70 16.23
C PHE A 436 9.75 71.45 17.53
N ALA A 437 10.07 70.73 18.61
CA ALA A 437 10.49 71.32 19.88
C ALA A 437 11.76 72.17 19.71
N THR A 438 12.78 71.64 19.03
CA THR A 438 14.02 72.40 18.76
C THR A 438 13.79 73.64 17.89
N SER A 439 12.83 73.61 16.96
CA SER A 439 12.46 74.80 16.16
C SER A 439 11.78 75.91 16.98
N LEU A 440 11.00 75.53 18.02
CA LEU A 440 10.32 76.48 18.90
C LEU A 440 11.29 77.18 19.87
N PHE A 441 12.35 76.50 20.28
CA PHE A 441 13.38 77.08 21.16
C PHE A 441 14.47 77.87 20.41
N ALA A 442 14.45 77.90 19.06
CA ALA A 442 15.42 78.61 18.25
C ALA A 442 15.10 80.11 17.99
N ARG A 443 14.06 80.68 18.61
CA ARG A 443 13.72 82.11 18.49
C ARG A 443 13.87 82.87 19.80
N THR A 444 15.11 83.19 20.16
CA THR A 444 15.41 84.37 21.00
C THR A 444 16.78 84.94 20.68
N SER A 445 16.82 85.71 19.59
CA SER A 445 17.79 86.78 19.28
C SER A 445 17.17 87.47 18.05
N THR A 446 16.94 88.78 17.95
CA THR A 446 17.67 89.94 18.47
C THR A 446 16.78 91.21 18.35
N GLN A 447 17.00 92.23 19.21
CA GLN A 447 16.93 93.72 19.06
C GLN A 447 16.15 94.36 17.89
N LYS A 448 15.57 95.58 17.90
CA LYS A 448 15.71 96.90 18.58
C LYS A 448 14.46 97.72 18.15
N GLU A 449 14.07 98.88 18.70
CA GLU A 449 14.63 100.23 18.42
C GLU A 449 13.64 101.31 18.94
N PRO A 450 14.06 102.56 19.25
CA PRO A 450 13.15 103.65 19.62
C PRO A 450 12.79 104.52 18.41
N GLU A 451 11.57 105.10 18.39
CA GLU A 451 11.23 106.13 17.41
C GLU A 451 10.30 107.20 18.00
N GLN A 452 10.63 108.46 17.73
CA GLN A 452 9.88 109.66 18.10
C GLN A 452 9.53 110.40 16.79
N ARG A 453 8.22 110.52 16.52
CA ARG A 453 7.42 111.57 15.82
C ARG A 453 8.10 112.40 14.72
N GLU A 454 7.45 112.79 13.61
CA GLU A 454 6.03 113.00 13.30
C GLU A 454 5.86 113.29 11.79
N HIS A 455 4.61 113.12 11.33
CA HIS A 455 3.90 113.91 10.31
C HIS A 455 3.92 113.59 8.80
N HIS A 456 2.76 113.05 8.39
CA HIS A 456 1.84 113.39 7.28
C HIS A 456 2.22 113.27 5.79
N GLU A 457 1.37 112.47 5.10
CA GLU A 457 0.67 112.63 3.81
C GLU A 457 1.44 113.12 2.56
N ALA A 458 1.20 112.67 1.33
CA ALA A 458 0.29 111.69 0.71
C ALA A 458 0.77 111.47 -0.74
N GLU A 459 0.37 110.34 -1.35
CA GLU A 459 0.25 110.08 -2.80
C GLU A 459 1.56 110.20 -3.66
N GLU A 460 1.83 109.48 -4.75
CA GLU A 460 1.06 108.68 -5.68
C GLU A 460 2.04 107.87 -6.58
N PHE A 461 1.50 106.93 -7.34
CA PHE A 461 1.97 106.43 -8.65
C PHE A 461 3.13 105.42 -8.79
N LEU A 462 2.71 104.20 -9.16
CA LEU A 462 3.36 103.12 -9.93
C LEU A 462 3.98 103.59 -11.28
N PRO A 463 4.58 102.71 -12.11
CA PRO A 463 5.51 101.61 -11.85
C PRO A 463 6.68 101.59 -12.89
N GLY A 464 7.51 100.54 -12.82
CA GLY A 464 8.39 100.10 -13.90
C GLY A 464 9.87 100.40 -13.62
N ASP A 465 10.82 99.63 -14.11
CA ASP A 465 10.81 98.42 -14.92
C ASP A 465 12.29 97.94 -14.93
N HIS A 466 12.52 96.66 -15.28
CA HIS A 466 13.77 96.14 -15.87
C HIS A 466 15.10 96.42 -15.12
N LEU A 467 15.84 95.42 -14.65
CA LEU A 467 16.49 94.35 -15.40
C LEU A 467 17.17 93.40 -14.41
#